data_AF-A0A7S1G7F0-F1
#
_entry.id   AF-A0A7S1G7F0-F1
#
_cell.length_a   1.000
_cell.length_b   1.000
_cell.length_c   1.000
_cell.angle_alpha   90.00
_cell.angle_beta   90.00
_cell.angle_gamma   90.00
#
_symmetry.space_group_name_H-M   'P 1'
#
loop_
_entity.id
_entity.type
_entity.pdbx_description
1 polymer ?
#
loop_
_entity_poly.entity_id
_entity_poly.type
_entity_poly.pdbx_seq_one_letter_code
_entity_poly.pdbx_strand_id
1 'polypeptide(L)'
;RGRTIIFTDTKADANALAVDPKLNVDAKPLHGDISQDQRERTLQAFRNGSLRCIVATDVAARGLDIKGVDLVVQFSPPAKNFSGKADVETYVHRSGRTGRAGTKGVCITLYTTRQESIIQDIERTTKNTFRRIGAPQPKDLVRVSAEEAREQLATVHDAVLDSFKPSAAAVLKETAPEEALARALAVISGYTDKMQPRSLLSASDGFVTALYDAGTECRALSYLWNGLRRELSNDAVEAVRGMTMTADSMGCAFDLPVEFAKELEVASQQVGSRIKIADKLPPLKQQEGRPAYSGGGRGGRGGRGGRGGSRGGYRGGGR
;
A
#
# COMPACT_ATOMS: atom_id res chain seq x y z
N ARG A 1 4.22 23.42 -5.41
CA ARG A 1 4.14 22.15 -4.63
C ARG A 1 2.94 22.26 -3.67
N GLY A 2 2.13 21.20 -3.54
CA GLY A 2 0.89 21.21 -2.74
C GLY A 2 1.06 20.79 -1.27
N ARG A 3 0.00 20.97 -0.49
CA ARG A 3 -0.14 20.58 0.94
C ARG A 3 -0.84 19.23 1.06
N THR A 4 -0.38 18.43 2.03
CA THR A 4 -0.86 17.06 2.25
C THR A 4 -1.28 16.83 3.70
N ILE A 5 -2.37 16.10 3.91
CA ILE A 5 -2.72 15.53 5.22
C ILE A 5 -2.75 14.01 5.11
N ILE A 6 -2.04 13.34 6.01
CA ILE A 6 -2.10 11.89 6.18
C ILE A 6 -2.91 11.58 7.44
N PHE A 7 -3.96 10.79 7.31
CA PHE A 7 -4.77 10.33 8.43
C PHE A 7 -4.33 8.94 8.90
N THR A 8 -4.13 8.80 10.21
CA THR A 8 -3.83 7.53 10.89
C THR A 8 -4.82 7.29 12.03
N ASP A 9 -4.97 6.04 12.43
CA ASP A 9 -5.94 5.68 13.47
C ASP A 9 -5.39 5.96 14.88
N THR A 10 -4.08 5.80 15.10
CA THR A 10 -3.46 5.98 16.41
C THR A 10 -2.45 7.13 16.44
N LYS A 11 -2.25 7.67 17.65
CA LYS A 11 -1.19 8.66 17.93
C LYS A 11 0.22 8.07 17.75
N ALA A 12 0.38 6.78 18.01
CA ALA A 12 1.65 6.09 17.84
C ALA A 12 2.02 6.03 16.36
N ASP A 13 1.07 5.67 15.49
CA ASP A 13 1.26 5.66 14.04
C ASP A 13 1.55 7.07 13.52
N ALA A 14 0.86 8.09 14.05
CA ALA A 14 1.10 9.47 13.65
C ALA A 14 2.54 9.93 13.94
N ASN A 15 3.05 9.59 15.14
CA ASN A 15 4.43 9.90 15.51
C ASN A 15 5.44 9.11 14.69
N ALA A 16 5.23 7.80 14.54
CA ALA A 16 6.13 6.93 13.80
C ALA A 16 6.23 7.35 12.33
N LEU A 17 5.08 7.61 11.68
CA LEU A 17 5.04 7.98 10.27
C LEU A 17 5.62 9.39 10.02
N ALA A 18 5.43 10.34 10.94
CA ALA A 18 5.95 11.69 10.78
C ALA A 18 7.49 11.77 10.79
N VAL A 19 8.18 10.76 11.33
CA VAL A 19 9.66 10.68 11.37
C VAL A 19 10.22 9.56 10.49
N ASP A 20 9.37 8.85 9.75
CA ASP A 20 9.79 7.74 8.90
C ASP A 20 10.65 8.30 7.74
N PRO A 21 11.90 7.84 7.56
CA PRO A 21 12.77 8.33 6.48
C PRO A 21 12.22 8.04 5.08
N LYS A 22 11.31 7.08 4.94
CA LYS A 22 10.61 6.80 3.66
C LYS A 22 9.62 7.91 3.31
N LEU A 23 9.13 8.67 4.30
CA LEU A 23 8.35 9.86 4.07
C LEU A 23 9.31 11.02 3.78
N ASN A 24 9.79 11.11 2.53
CA ASN A 24 10.73 12.13 2.05
C ASN A 24 10.10 13.54 1.91
N VAL A 25 9.34 13.96 2.92
CA VAL A 25 8.72 15.28 3.05
C VAL A 25 8.75 15.69 4.52
N ASP A 26 9.03 16.97 4.79
CA ASP A 26 8.91 17.48 6.16
C ASP A 26 7.46 17.35 6.64
N ALA A 27 7.28 16.56 7.69
CA ALA A 27 6.00 16.17 8.25
C ALA A 27 6.00 16.37 9.76
N LYS A 28 4.86 16.76 10.32
CA LYS A 28 4.66 16.85 11.77
C LYS A 28 3.41 16.08 12.21
N PRO A 29 3.47 15.40 13.38
CA PRO A 29 2.31 14.73 13.93
C PRO A 29 1.31 15.75 14.51
N LEU A 30 0.03 15.42 14.46
CA LEU A 30 -1.07 16.21 15.00
C LEU A 30 -2.09 15.30 15.67
N HIS A 31 -1.98 15.11 16.98
CA HIS A 31 -2.84 14.25 17.79
C HIS A 31 -3.12 14.87 19.18
N GLY A 32 -3.91 14.20 20.01
CA GLY A 32 -4.35 14.72 21.32
C GLY A 32 -3.22 15.03 22.32
N ASP A 33 -2.11 14.29 22.29
CA ASP A 33 -0.97 14.55 23.20
C ASP A 33 -0.08 15.73 22.75
N ILE A 34 -0.34 16.36 21.59
CA ILE A 34 0.41 17.55 21.16
C ILE A 34 -0.07 18.75 21.98
N SER A 35 0.87 19.46 22.62
CA SER A 35 0.55 20.67 23.37
C SER A 35 -0.15 21.73 22.49
N GLN A 36 -1.02 22.54 23.08
CA GLN A 36 -1.78 23.54 22.34
C GLN A 36 -0.86 24.53 21.59
N ASP A 37 0.23 24.97 22.22
CA ASP A 37 1.22 25.85 21.58
C ASP A 37 1.88 25.21 20.36
N GLN A 38 2.31 23.95 20.47
CA GLN A 38 2.89 23.21 19.34
C GLN A 38 1.86 22.97 18.23
N ARG A 39 0.61 22.69 18.61
CA ARG A 39 -0.51 22.52 17.69
C ARG A 39 -0.73 23.78 16.86
N GLU A 40 -0.78 24.95 17.49
CA GLU A 40 -0.97 26.24 16.80
C GLU A 40 0.19 26.56 15.86
N ARG A 41 1.44 26.39 16.29
CA ARG A 41 2.63 26.57 15.45
C ARG A 41 2.63 25.66 14.23
N THR A 42 2.29 24.38 14.43
CA THR A 42 2.23 23.38 13.35
C THR A 42 1.16 23.74 12.32
N LEU A 43 -0.01 24.17 12.78
CA LEU A 43 -1.11 24.58 11.90
C LEU A 43 -0.81 25.90 11.18
N GLN A 44 -0.13 26.84 11.83
CA GLN A 44 0.31 28.07 11.18
C GLN A 44 1.32 27.79 10.07
N ALA A 45 2.34 26.96 10.36
CA ALA A 45 3.32 26.50 9.39
C ALA A 45 2.68 25.73 8.22
N PHE A 46 1.61 24.98 8.48
CA PHE A 46 0.89 24.29 7.41
C PHE A 46 0.05 25.24 6.55
N ARG A 47 -0.58 26.25 7.16
CA ARG A 47 -1.39 27.25 6.44
C ARG A 47 -0.54 28.15 5.55
N ASN A 48 0.62 28.59 6.03
CA ASN A 48 1.55 29.44 5.27
C ASN A 48 2.39 28.65 4.24
N GLY A 49 2.35 27.32 4.28
CA GLY A 49 3.03 26.43 3.34
C GLY A 49 4.48 26.09 3.70
N SER A 50 5.01 26.58 4.82
CA SER A 50 6.36 26.21 5.28
C SER A 50 6.44 24.75 5.72
N LEU A 51 5.35 24.21 6.26
CA LEU A 51 5.15 22.78 6.49
C LEU A 51 4.22 22.21 5.41
N ARG A 52 4.68 21.19 4.68
CA ARG A 52 3.92 20.62 3.56
C ARG A 52 3.04 19.43 3.94
N CYS A 53 3.37 18.74 5.02
CA CYS A 53 2.68 17.52 5.43
C CYS A 53 2.34 17.54 6.92
N ILE A 54 1.12 17.12 7.25
CA ILE A 54 0.73 16.80 8.63
C ILE A 54 0.26 15.35 8.67
N VAL A 55 0.65 14.62 9.71
CA VAL A 55 0.12 13.28 10.02
C VAL A 55 -0.81 13.38 11.22
N ALA A 56 -2.10 13.12 11.04
CA ALA A 56 -3.13 13.45 12.04
C ALA A 56 -4.04 12.27 12.39
N THR A 57 -4.53 12.28 13.63
CA THR A 57 -5.66 11.44 14.03
C THR A 57 -6.98 12.18 13.85
N ASP A 58 -8.10 11.44 13.76
CA ASP A 58 -9.43 12.02 13.52
C ASP A 58 -9.82 13.05 14.59
N VAL A 59 -9.56 12.73 15.86
CA VAL A 59 -9.90 13.60 17.00
C VAL A 59 -9.19 14.95 16.88
N ALA A 60 -7.91 14.94 16.53
CA ALA A 60 -7.13 16.15 16.44
C ALA A 60 -7.45 17.00 15.20
N ALA A 61 -7.93 16.36 14.13
CA ALA A 61 -8.32 17.03 12.88
C ALA A 61 -9.77 17.57 12.90
N ARG A 62 -10.64 17.05 13.76
CA ARG A 62 -12.00 17.57 13.95
C ARG A 62 -11.95 18.98 14.55
N GLY A 63 -12.79 19.89 14.04
CA GLY A 63 -12.84 21.29 14.48
C GLY A 63 -11.72 22.20 13.95
N LEU A 64 -10.74 21.68 13.20
CA LEU A 64 -9.73 22.52 12.57
C LEU A 64 -10.22 23.03 11.21
N ASP A 65 -10.19 24.36 11.02
CA ASP A 65 -10.37 24.97 9.70
C ASP A 65 -9.07 24.82 8.90
N ILE A 66 -8.86 23.61 8.38
CA ILE A 66 -7.80 23.26 7.44
C ILE A 66 -8.48 22.95 6.11
N LYS A 67 -8.72 24.01 5.33
CA LYS A 67 -9.26 23.95 3.96
C LYS A 67 -8.12 24.11 2.95
N GLY A 68 -8.35 23.66 1.72
CA GLY A 68 -7.42 23.86 0.61
C GLY A 68 -6.18 22.95 0.68
N VAL A 69 -6.36 21.71 1.16
CA VAL A 69 -5.35 20.66 1.07
C VAL A 69 -5.42 20.04 -0.33
N ASP A 70 -4.29 19.87 -0.99
CA ASP A 70 -4.23 19.32 -2.35
C ASP A 70 -4.38 17.79 -2.35
N LEU A 71 -3.81 17.14 -1.34
CA LEU A 71 -3.81 15.69 -1.19
C LEU A 71 -4.22 15.26 0.23
N VAL A 72 -5.21 14.39 0.32
CA VAL A 72 -5.53 13.63 1.53
C VAL A 72 -5.10 12.19 1.33
N VAL A 73 -4.34 11.64 2.27
CA VAL A 73 -3.99 10.22 2.32
C VAL A 73 -4.63 9.63 3.57
N GLN A 74 -5.44 8.60 3.42
CA GLN A 74 -5.93 7.79 4.53
C GLN A 74 -5.03 6.55 4.61
N PHE A 75 -4.20 6.46 5.65
CA PHE A 75 -3.22 5.38 5.81
C PHE A 75 -3.87 4.00 5.98
N SER A 76 -5.10 4.00 6.48
CA SER A 76 -6.01 2.87 6.56
C SER A 76 -7.43 3.36 6.25
N PRO A 77 -8.32 2.50 5.73
CA PRO A 77 -9.72 2.86 5.63
C PRO A 77 -10.32 2.95 7.05
N PRO A 78 -11.12 3.98 7.33
CA PRO A 78 -11.66 4.18 8.66
C PRO A 78 -12.68 3.08 8.99
N ALA A 79 -12.52 2.48 10.18
CA ALA A 79 -13.38 1.42 10.68
C ALA A 79 -13.87 1.74 12.10
N LYS A 80 -15.12 1.34 12.40
CA LYS A 80 -15.73 1.53 13.72
C LYS A 80 -15.13 0.55 14.72
N ASN A 81 -14.34 1.05 15.67
CA ASN A 81 -13.74 0.27 16.77
C ASN A 81 -12.99 -0.97 16.24
N PHE A 82 -12.70 -1.93 17.12
CA PHE A 82 -12.16 -3.25 16.72
C PHE A 82 -13.17 -4.13 15.93
N SER A 83 -14.33 -3.60 15.51
CA SER A 83 -15.38 -4.38 14.84
C SER A 83 -15.10 -4.67 13.37
N GLY A 84 -14.16 -3.94 12.76
CA GLY A 84 -13.83 -4.06 11.33
C GLY A 84 -14.93 -3.55 10.39
N LYS A 85 -16.00 -2.94 10.90
CA LYS A 85 -17.07 -2.33 10.09
C LYS A 85 -16.66 -0.97 9.57
N ALA A 86 -17.08 -0.61 8.36
CA ALA A 86 -16.79 0.70 7.79
C ALA A 86 -17.31 1.87 8.63
N ASP A 87 -16.47 2.90 8.80
CA ASP A 87 -16.85 4.19 9.36
C ASP A 87 -16.92 5.27 8.26
N VAL A 88 -18.06 5.28 7.58
CA VAL A 88 -18.31 6.16 6.42
C VAL A 88 -18.30 7.64 6.81
N GLU A 89 -18.77 7.98 8.00
CA GLU A 89 -18.80 9.37 8.48
C GLU A 89 -17.37 9.91 8.62
N THR A 90 -16.49 9.13 9.24
CA THR A 90 -15.08 9.47 9.36
C THR A 90 -14.41 9.57 7.98
N TYR A 91 -14.70 8.65 7.04
CA TYR A 91 -14.21 8.76 5.67
C TYR A 91 -14.58 10.10 5.02
N VAL A 92 -15.85 10.52 5.11
CA VAL A 92 -16.33 11.79 4.54
C VAL A 92 -15.67 12.99 5.22
N HIS A 93 -15.44 12.94 6.53
CA HIS A 93 -14.73 14.00 7.24
C HIS A 93 -13.24 14.12 6.88
N ARG A 94 -12.56 12.98 6.68
CA ARG A 94 -11.15 12.90 6.24
C ARG A 94 -11.01 13.41 4.80
N SER A 95 -11.72 12.79 3.86
CA SER A 95 -11.71 13.15 2.43
C SER A 95 -12.16 14.59 2.19
N GLY A 96 -13.11 15.08 2.99
CA GLY A 96 -13.59 16.45 2.91
C GLY A 96 -12.54 17.51 3.24
N ARG A 97 -11.30 17.18 3.63
CA ARG A 97 -10.22 18.17 3.79
C ARG A 97 -9.65 18.68 2.47
N THR A 98 -9.87 17.93 1.39
CA THR A 98 -9.53 18.32 0.03
C THR A 98 -10.81 18.61 -0.78
N GLY A 99 -10.66 19.21 -1.97
CA GLY A 99 -11.77 19.30 -2.93
C GLY A 99 -12.96 20.20 -2.52
N ARG A 100 -12.75 21.21 -1.67
CA ARG A 100 -13.82 22.12 -1.21
C ARG A 100 -13.92 23.40 -2.06
N ALA A 101 -15.10 24.01 -2.11
CA ALA A 101 -15.35 25.30 -2.76
C ALA A 101 -14.93 25.38 -4.24
N GLY A 102 -15.18 24.30 -5.01
CA GLY A 102 -14.91 24.27 -6.46
C GLY A 102 -13.47 23.96 -6.85
N THR A 103 -12.55 23.83 -5.88
CA THR A 103 -11.17 23.38 -6.16
C THR A 103 -11.13 21.86 -6.36
N LYS A 104 -10.28 21.40 -7.28
CA LYS A 104 -9.97 19.96 -7.42
C LYS A 104 -9.07 19.51 -6.28
N GLY A 105 -9.23 18.28 -5.85
CA GLY A 105 -8.50 17.68 -4.74
C GLY A 105 -8.40 16.17 -4.90
N VAL A 106 -7.33 15.56 -4.36
CA VAL A 106 -7.11 14.12 -4.45
C VAL A 106 -7.22 13.49 -3.08
N CYS A 107 -8.03 12.46 -2.93
CA CYS A 107 -8.08 11.63 -1.73
C CYS A 107 -7.67 10.20 -2.09
N ILE A 108 -6.58 9.71 -1.48
CA ILE A 108 -6.08 8.35 -1.62
C ILE A 108 -6.37 7.61 -0.31
N THR A 109 -6.87 6.38 -0.40
CA THR A 109 -7.04 5.48 0.75
C THR A 109 -6.20 4.24 0.52
N LEU A 110 -5.22 4.02 1.39
CA LEU A 110 -4.45 2.78 1.40
C LEU A 110 -5.27 1.72 2.11
N TYR A 111 -5.26 0.51 1.58
CA TYR A 111 -5.99 -0.61 2.16
C TYR A 111 -5.32 -1.93 1.81
N THR A 112 -5.52 -2.93 2.66
CA THR A 112 -5.09 -4.31 2.40
C THR A 112 -6.24 -5.14 1.83
N THR A 113 -5.97 -6.29 1.22
CA THR A 113 -7.01 -7.19 0.69
C THR A 113 -8.09 -7.53 1.74
N ARG A 114 -7.69 -7.67 3.02
CA ARG A 114 -8.63 -7.94 4.13
C ARG A 114 -9.58 -6.79 4.45
N GLN A 115 -9.26 -5.58 3.99
CA GLN A 115 -10.03 -4.36 4.19
C GLN A 115 -10.85 -3.97 2.94
N GLU A 116 -10.83 -4.76 1.86
CA GLU A 116 -11.61 -4.46 0.64
C GLU A 116 -13.11 -4.36 0.94
N SER A 117 -13.65 -5.18 1.84
CA SER A 117 -15.06 -5.09 2.25
C SER A 117 -15.41 -3.73 2.88
N ILE A 118 -14.48 -3.14 3.64
CA ILE A 118 -14.65 -1.81 4.22
C ILE A 118 -14.73 -0.76 3.10
N ILE A 119 -13.87 -0.88 2.08
CA ILE A 119 -13.89 0.03 0.92
C ILE A 119 -15.23 -0.09 0.17
N GLN A 120 -15.69 -1.30 -0.11
CA GLN A 120 -16.95 -1.56 -0.81
C GLN A 120 -18.16 -1.01 -0.03
N ASP A 121 -18.15 -1.13 1.30
CA ASP A 121 -19.17 -0.56 2.16
C ASP A 121 -19.18 0.98 2.10
N ILE A 122 -18.01 1.61 2.13
CA ILE A 122 -17.87 3.06 1.98
C ILE A 122 -18.41 3.51 0.61
N GLU A 123 -18.04 2.84 -0.48
CA GLU A 123 -18.53 3.15 -1.82
C GLU A 123 -20.05 3.04 -1.91
N ARG A 124 -20.61 1.94 -1.41
CA ARG A 124 -22.06 1.70 -1.43
C ARG A 124 -22.83 2.76 -0.66
N THR A 125 -22.34 3.15 0.52
CA THR A 125 -23.01 4.17 1.35
C THR A 125 -22.81 5.59 0.81
N THR A 126 -21.61 5.91 0.31
CA THR A 126 -21.32 7.25 -0.26
C THR A 126 -21.85 7.42 -1.69
N LYS A 127 -22.25 6.32 -2.35
CA LYS A 127 -22.64 6.26 -3.77
C LYS A 127 -21.54 6.78 -4.72
N ASN A 128 -20.28 6.61 -4.32
CA ASN A 128 -19.12 6.94 -5.12
C ASN A 128 -18.43 5.67 -5.61
N THR A 129 -17.74 5.75 -6.75
CA THR A 129 -16.88 4.68 -7.26
C THR A 129 -15.43 5.11 -7.18
N PHE A 130 -14.63 4.37 -6.43
CA PHE A 130 -13.21 4.62 -6.29
C PHE A 130 -12.43 3.92 -7.38
N ARG A 131 -11.49 4.66 -7.97
CA ARG A 131 -10.50 4.08 -8.87
C ARG A 131 -9.47 3.30 -8.04
N ARG A 132 -9.40 1.98 -8.24
CA ARG A 132 -8.30 1.17 -7.71
C ARG A 132 -7.05 1.46 -8.55
N ILE A 133 -5.95 1.77 -7.86
CA ILE A 133 -4.63 1.97 -8.45
C ILE A 133 -3.61 1.16 -7.64
N GLY A 134 -2.64 0.56 -8.33
CA GLY A 134 -1.51 -0.07 -7.66
C GLY A 134 -0.54 0.96 -7.08
N ALA A 135 0.38 0.51 -6.24
CA ALA A 135 1.47 1.37 -5.77
C ALA A 135 2.34 1.84 -6.96
N PRO A 136 2.82 3.10 -6.94
CA PRO A 136 3.76 3.58 -7.94
C PRO A 136 4.95 2.64 -8.07
N GLN A 137 5.36 2.36 -9.30
CA GLN A 137 6.50 1.48 -9.56
C GLN A 137 7.81 2.27 -9.43
N PRO A 138 8.93 1.61 -9.10
CA PRO A 138 10.23 2.25 -9.00
C PRO A 138 10.57 3.12 -10.24
N LYS A 139 10.27 2.63 -11.45
CA LYS A 139 10.42 3.39 -12.70
C LYS A 139 9.64 4.71 -12.74
N ASP A 140 8.44 4.74 -12.15
CA ASP A 140 7.61 5.94 -12.09
C ASP A 140 8.25 6.98 -11.17
N LEU A 141 8.85 6.52 -10.06
CA LEU A 141 9.55 7.35 -9.09
C LEU A 141 10.82 7.97 -9.69
N VAL A 142 11.63 7.19 -10.42
CA VAL A 142 12.83 7.73 -11.11
C VAL A 142 12.42 8.81 -12.09
N ARG A 143 11.40 8.55 -12.92
CA ARG A 143 10.97 9.51 -13.93
C ARG A 143 10.54 10.84 -13.32
N VAL A 144 9.75 10.81 -12.25
CA VAL A 144 9.31 12.03 -11.56
C VAL A 144 10.50 12.72 -10.89
N SER A 145 11.38 11.96 -10.23
CA SER A 145 12.53 12.52 -9.51
C SER A 145 13.58 13.12 -10.47
N ALA A 146 13.75 12.54 -11.65
CA ALA A 146 14.62 13.07 -12.70
C ALA A 146 14.08 14.40 -13.25
N GLU A 147 12.76 14.53 -13.44
CA GLU A 147 12.15 15.81 -13.83
C GLU A 147 12.30 16.86 -12.73
N GLU A 148 12.08 16.50 -11.47
CA GLU A 148 12.31 17.44 -10.35
C GLU A 148 13.78 17.88 -10.27
N ALA A 149 14.73 16.96 -10.49
CA ALA A 149 16.16 17.28 -10.55
C ALA A 149 16.47 18.22 -11.72
N ARG A 150 15.84 18.02 -12.88
CA ARG A 150 15.98 18.91 -14.04
C ARG A 150 15.45 20.32 -13.74
N GLU A 151 14.31 20.43 -13.05
CA GLU A 151 13.77 21.73 -12.63
C GLU A 151 14.71 22.43 -11.63
N GLN A 152 15.37 21.68 -10.73
CA GLN A 152 16.35 22.23 -9.79
C GLN A 152 17.58 22.79 -10.50
N LEU A 153 18.03 22.20 -11.62
CA LEU A 153 19.13 22.77 -12.40
C LEU A 153 18.80 24.18 -12.90
N ALA A 154 17.54 24.46 -13.22
CA ALA A 154 17.10 25.78 -13.68
C ALA A 154 17.04 26.84 -12.57
N THR A 155 17.17 26.46 -11.29
CA THR A 155 17.18 27.42 -10.17
C THR A 155 18.59 27.85 -9.76
N VAL A 156 19.62 27.23 -10.35
CA VAL A 156 21.03 27.56 -10.08
C VAL A 156 21.35 28.92 -10.66
N HIS A 157 21.93 29.80 -9.84
CA HIS A 157 22.29 31.15 -10.25
C HIS A 157 23.56 31.17 -11.13
N ASP A 158 23.54 31.91 -12.24
CA ASP A 158 24.65 31.91 -13.22
C ASP A 158 26.03 32.23 -12.62
N ALA A 159 26.09 33.11 -11.62
CA ALA A 159 27.33 33.49 -10.95
C ALA A 159 28.09 32.32 -10.29
N VAL A 160 27.43 31.21 -9.94
CA VAL A 160 28.14 30.05 -9.37
C VAL A 160 28.71 29.13 -10.44
N LEU A 161 28.27 29.25 -11.70
CA LEU A 161 28.61 28.30 -12.77
C LEU A 161 30.11 28.25 -13.05
N ASP A 162 30.81 29.39 -12.96
CA ASP A 162 32.25 29.46 -13.22
C ASP A 162 33.06 28.55 -12.28
N SER A 163 32.60 28.36 -11.04
CA SER A 163 33.23 27.45 -10.07
C SER A 163 33.07 25.97 -10.45
N PHE A 164 32.02 25.61 -11.21
CA PHE A 164 31.75 24.23 -11.62
C PHE A 164 32.27 23.90 -13.02
N LYS A 165 32.54 24.90 -13.86
CA LYS A 165 33.04 24.72 -15.25
C LYS A 165 34.30 23.84 -15.34
N PRO A 166 35.34 23.98 -14.50
CA PRO A 166 36.54 23.13 -14.57
C PRO A 166 36.21 21.66 -14.33
N SER A 167 35.40 21.36 -13.32
CA SER A 167 34.97 19.98 -13.01
C SER A 167 34.06 19.42 -14.09
N ALA A 168 33.13 20.22 -14.61
CA ALA A 168 32.29 19.81 -15.73
C ALA A 168 33.13 19.45 -16.97
N ALA A 169 34.13 20.28 -17.30
CA ALA A 169 35.04 20.01 -18.41
C ALA A 169 35.90 18.75 -18.19
N ALA A 170 36.29 18.44 -16.95
CA ALA A 170 37.00 17.20 -16.62
C ALA A 170 36.11 15.97 -16.87
N VAL A 171 34.86 16.00 -16.40
CA VAL A 171 33.91 14.89 -16.60
C VAL A 171 33.61 14.66 -18.09
N LEU A 172 33.46 15.74 -18.88
CA LEU A 172 33.19 15.67 -20.31
C LEU A 172 34.38 15.14 -21.15
N LYS A 173 35.59 15.07 -20.59
CA LYS A 173 36.73 14.41 -21.25
C LYS A 173 36.68 12.88 -21.11
N GLU A 174 36.08 12.39 -20.02
CA GLU A 174 36.04 10.97 -19.69
C GLU A 174 34.73 10.30 -20.14
N THR A 175 33.65 11.07 -20.27
CA THR A 175 32.30 10.56 -20.54
C THR A 175 31.58 11.42 -21.56
N ALA A 176 30.68 10.81 -22.35
CA ALA A 176 29.85 11.55 -23.28
C ALA A 176 28.94 12.56 -22.54
N PRO A 177 28.63 13.74 -23.13
CA PRO A 177 27.84 14.77 -22.45
C PRO A 177 26.49 14.31 -21.92
N GLU A 178 25.80 13.47 -22.68
CA GLU A 178 24.50 12.90 -22.28
C GLU A 178 24.64 11.96 -21.07
N GLU A 179 25.65 11.09 -21.07
CA GLU A 179 25.91 10.18 -19.96
C GLU A 179 26.33 10.94 -18.70
N ALA A 180 27.17 11.97 -18.84
CA ALA A 180 27.58 12.84 -17.74
C ALA A 180 26.37 13.53 -17.09
N LEU A 181 25.46 14.09 -17.91
CA LEU A 181 24.25 14.75 -17.42
C LEU A 181 23.28 13.76 -16.79
N ALA A 182 23.11 12.57 -17.37
CA ALA A 182 22.28 11.50 -16.79
C ALA A 182 22.80 11.07 -15.41
N ARG A 183 24.12 10.89 -15.27
CA ARG A 183 24.75 10.58 -13.96
C ARG A 183 24.55 11.70 -12.95
N ALA A 184 24.70 12.96 -13.36
CA ALA A 184 24.46 14.11 -12.48
C ALA A 184 22.99 14.17 -12.01
N LEU A 185 22.02 13.98 -12.91
CA LEU A 185 20.61 13.91 -12.55
C LEU A 185 20.29 12.72 -11.63
N ALA A 186 20.92 11.57 -11.85
CA ALA A 186 20.79 10.41 -10.97
C ALA A 186 21.30 10.71 -9.54
N VAL A 187 22.43 11.40 -9.42
CA VAL A 187 22.98 11.84 -8.12
C VAL A 187 22.05 12.87 -7.46
N ILE A 188 21.60 13.90 -8.19
CA ILE A 188 20.70 14.94 -7.66
C ILE A 188 19.37 14.33 -7.18
N SER A 189 18.83 13.37 -7.95
CA SER A 189 17.59 12.69 -7.61
C SER A 189 17.75 11.61 -6.52
N GLY A 190 18.97 11.27 -6.12
CA GLY A 190 19.26 10.26 -5.10
C GLY A 190 19.10 8.80 -5.57
N TYR A 191 19.03 8.57 -6.89
CA TYR A 191 18.89 7.25 -7.50
C TYR A 191 20.21 6.76 -8.09
N THR A 192 21.19 6.50 -7.22
CA THR A 192 22.54 6.06 -7.62
C THR A 192 22.73 4.54 -7.59
N ASP A 193 21.91 3.83 -6.83
CA ASP A 193 22.01 2.37 -6.65
C ASP A 193 21.14 1.59 -7.63
N LYS A 194 21.40 0.29 -7.74
CA LYS A 194 20.58 -0.61 -8.54
C LYS A 194 19.14 -0.60 -8.01
N MET A 195 18.22 -0.19 -8.89
CA MET A 195 16.80 -0.19 -8.62
C MET A 195 16.29 -1.61 -8.36
N GLN A 196 15.75 -1.84 -7.17
CA GLN A 196 15.06 -3.08 -6.85
C GLN A 196 13.67 -3.06 -7.49
N PRO A 197 13.25 -4.12 -8.20
CA PRO A 197 11.88 -4.22 -8.68
C PRO A 197 10.93 -4.30 -7.50
N ARG A 198 9.68 -3.90 -7.74
CA ARG A 198 8.61 -3.97 -6.77
C ARG A 198 7.49 -4.83 -7.34
N SER A 199 6.94 -5.69 -6.50
CA SER A 199 5.76 -6.46 -6.86
C SER A 199 4.57 -5.55 -7.21
N LEU A 200 3.83 -5.90 -8.25
CA LEU A 200 2.53 -5.30 -8.53
C LEU A 200 1.43 -5.85 -7.62
N LEU A 201 1.56 -7.07 -7.11
CA LEU A 201 0.59 -7.73 -6.21
C LEU A 201 0.66 -7.24 -4.77
N SER A 202 1.86 -7.31 -4.18
CA SER A 202 2.09 -7.07 -2.76
C SER A 202 2.73 -5.73 -2.46
N ALA A 203 3.19 -5.00 -3.50
CA ALA A 203 4.02 -3.81 -3.36
C ALA A 203 5.34 -4.03 -2.59
N SER A 204 5.75 -5.29 -2.42
CA SER A 204 7.02 -5.66 -1.77
C SER A 204 8.19 -5.42 -2.71
N ASP A 205 9.25 -4.80 -2.19
CA ASP A 205 10.51 -4.63 -2.92
C ASP A 205 11.25 -5.97 -3.06
N GLY A 206 12.03 -6.14 -4.12
CA GLY A 206 12.79 -7.36 -4.40
C GLY A 206 11.98 -8.48 -5.04
N PHE A 207 10.75 -8.21 -5.48
CA PHE A 207 9.87 -9.17 -6.14
C PHE A 207 9.43 -8.67 -7.50
N VAL A 208 9.27 -9.61 -8.43
CA VAL A 208 8.64 -9.40 -9.74
C VAL A 208 7.31 -10.13 -9.76
N THR A 209 6.27 -9.48 -10.27
CA THR A 209 4.97 -10.14 -10.47
C THR A 209 4.92 -10.80 -11.83
N ALA A 210 4.58 -12.09 -11.84
CA ALA A 210 4.35 -12.89 -13.03
C ALA A 210 2.87 -13.21 -13.19
N LEU A 211 2.47 -13.50 -14.43
CA LEU A 211 1.17 -14.05 -14.79
C LEU A 211 1.38 -15.40 -15.46
N TYR A 212 0.55 -16.38 -15.11
CA TYR A 212 0.47 -17.66 -15.80
C TYR A 212 -0.96 -17.85 -16.35
N ASP A 213 -1.05 -18.13 -17.64
CA ASP A 213 -2.29 -18.46 -18.34
C ASP A 213 -2.46 -19.98 -18.38
N ALA A 214 -3.52 -20.51 -17.78
CA ALA A 214 -3.78 -21.95 -17.82
C ALA A 214 -4.37 -22.40 -19.16
N GLY A 215 -4.82 -21.48 -20.02
CA GLY A 215 -5.52 -21.73 -21.28
C GLY A 215 -6.89 -22.40 -21.12
N THR A 216 -7.29 -22.72 -19.90
CA THR A 216 -8.57 -23.33 -19.53
C THR A 216 -9.00 -22.86 -18.14
N GLU A 217 -10.30 -22.92 -17.87
CA GLU A 217 -10.84 -22.50 -16.59
C GLU A 217 -10.35 -23.42 -15.45
N CYS A 218 -9.73 -22.81 -14.45
CA CYS A 218 -9.21 -23.49 -13.28
C CYS A 218 -10.16 -23.32 -12.10
N ARG A 219 -10.62 -24.45 -11.54
CA ARG A 219 -11.51 -24.44 -10.35
C ARG A 219 -10.76 -24.24 -9.04
N ALA A 220 -9.45 -24.49 -9.03
CA ALA A 220 -8.61 -24.42 -7.84
C ALA A 220 -7.16 -24.04 -8.19
N LEU A 221 -6.44 -23.48 -7.22
CA LEU A 221 -5.03 -23.11 -7.38
C LEU A 221 -4.12 -24.32 -7.66
N SER A 222 -4.49 -25.53 -7.24
CA SER A 222 -3.71 -26.75 -7.46
C SER A 222 -3.43 -27.04 -8.94
N TYR A 223 -4.38 -26.70 -9.82
CA TYR A 223 -4.21 -26.84 -11.28
C TYR A 223 -3.11 -25.92 -11.82
N LEU A 224 -2.99 -24.71 -11.25
CA LEU A 224 -2.02 -23.70 -11.66
C LEU A 224 -0.61 -24.07 -11.22
N TRP A 225 -0.45 -24.63 -10.02
CA TRP A 225 0.84 -25.13 -9.53
C TRP A 225 1.44 -26.20 -10.45
N ASN A 226 0.61 -27.07 -11.02
CA ASN A 226 1.09 -28.09 -11.96
C ASN A 226 1.53 -27.48 -13.30
N GLY A 227 0.90 -26.38 -13.71
CA GLY A 227 1.32 -25.60 -14.87
C GLY A 227 2.69 -24.94 -14.66
N LEU A 228 2.87 -24.28 -13.52
CA LEU A 228 4.14 -23.60 -13.19
C LEU A 228 5.33 -24.56 -13.16
N ARG A 229 5.17 -25.79 -12.64
CA ARG A 229 6.23 -26.81 -12.65
C ARG A 229 6.68 -27.26 -14.04
N ARG A 230 5.95 -26.90 -15.10
CA ARG A 230 6.34 -27.17 -16.49
C ARG A 230 7.11 -26.03 -17.13
N GLU A 231 6.98 -24.82 -16.58
CA GLU A 231 7.52 -23.58 -17.13
C GLU A 231 8.73 -23.07 -16.33
N LEU A 232 8.80 -23.42 -15.04
CA LEU A 232 9.79 -22.93 -14.08
C LEU A 232 10.51 -24.09 -13.37
N SER A 233 11.71 -23.79 -12.87
CA SER A 233 12.50 -24.66 -12.01
C SER A 233 11.78 -24.94 -10.69
N ASN A 234 12.13 -26.04 -10.03
CA ASN A 234 11.55 -26.38 -8.71
C ASN A 234 11.83 -25.28 -7.69
N ASP A 235 13.04 -24.74 -7.66
CA ASP A 235 13.45 -23.67 -6.75
C ASP A 235 12.60 -22.40 -6.96
N ALA A 236 12.38 -22.00 -8.21
CA ALA A 236 11.50 -20.88 -8.55
C ALA A 236 10.06 -21.16 -8.11
N VAL A 237 9.52 -22.36 -8.35
CA VAL A 237 8.16 -22.74 -7.93
C VAL A 237 8.00 -22.70 -6.41
N GLU A 238 8.99 -23.18 -5.65
CA GLU A 238 8.98 -23.11 -4.17
C GLU A 238 9.10 -21.67 -3.64
N ALA A 239 9.77 -20.80 -4.39
CA ALA A 239 9.91 -19.39 -4.08
C ALA A 239 8.66 -18.55 -4.37
N VAL A 240 7.68 -19.07 -5.11
CA VAL A 240 6.43 -18.37 -5.43
C VAL A 240 5.69 -17.91 -4.17
N ARG A 241 5.22 -16.66 -4.18
CA ARG A 241 4.42 -16.05 -3.10
C ARG A 241 3.15 -15.42 -3.65
N GLY A 242 2.15 -15.29 -2.78
CA GLY A 242 0.95 -14.48 -3.08
C GLY A 242 0.12 -14.94 -4.28
N MET A 243 0.21 -16.22 -4.67
CA MET A 243 -0.50 -16.72 -5.85
C MET A 243 -2.01 -16.47 -5.72
N THR A 244 -2.52 -15.70 -6.67
CA THR A 244 -3.91 -15.24 -6.69
C THR A 244 -4.49 -15.50 -8.07
N MET A 245 -5.63 -16.18 -8.11
CA MET A 245 -6.28 -16.53 -9.37
C MET A 245 -6.84 -15.28 -10.07
N THR A 246 -6.81 -15.25 -11.39
CA THR A 246 -7.47 -14.20 -12.18
C THR A 246 -8.99 -14.29 -12.01
N ALA A 247 -9.68 -13.16 -12.16
CA ALA A 247 -11.14 -13.07 -11.95
C ALA A 247 -11.93 -14.03 -12.87
N ASP A 248 -11.45 -14.22 -14.10
CA ASP A 248 -11.98 -15.15 -15.10
C ASP A 248 -11.63 -16.63 -14.82
N SER A 249 -10.82 -16.90 -13.79
CA SER A 249 -10.31 -18.23 -13.44
C SER A 249 -9.42 -18.88 -14.50
N MET A 250 -8.94 -18.13 -15.49
CA MET A 250 -8.13 -18.66 -16.58
C MET A 250 -6.63 -18.72 -16.25
N GLY A 251 -6.21 -18.23 -15.07
CA GLY A 251 -4.80 -18.18 -14.72
C GLY A 251 -4.55 -17.69 -13.30
N CYS A 252 -3.29 -17.32 -13.01
CA CYS A 252 -2.94 -16.64 -11.77
C CYS A 252 -1.92 -15.54 -11.99
N ALA A 253 -1.91 -14.61 -11.03
CA ALA A 253 -0.80 -13.73 -10.76
C ALA A 253 -0.05 -14.23 -9.53
N PHE A 254 1.27 -14.11 -9.51
CA PHE A 254 2.08 -14.46 -8.35
C PHE A 254 3.37 -13.64 -8.30
N ASP A 255 3.95 -13.54 -7.11
CA ASP A 255 5.23 -12.89 -6.88
C ASP A 255 6.36 -13.91 -6.87
N LEU A 256 7.47 -13.53 -7.47
CA LEU A 256 8.71 -14.30 -7.47
C LEU A 256 9.88 -13.39 -7.07
N PRO A 257 10.82 -13.85 -6.23
CA PRO A 257 12.01 -13.08 -5.90
C PRO A 257 12.80 -12.68 -7.15
N VAL A 258 13.41 -11.49 -7.12
CA VAL A 258 14.15 -10.91 -8.25
C VAL A 258 15.31 -11.79 -8.74
N GLU A 259 15.86 -12.65 -7.90
CA GLU A 259 16.91 -13.61 -8.29
C GLU A 259 16.46 -14.57 -9.40
N PHE A 260 15.15 -14.88 -9.49
CA PHE A 260 14.57 -15.70 -10.55
C PHE A 260 14.02 -14.87 -11.73
N ALA A 261 14.20 -13.54 -11.74
CA ALA A 261 13.65 -12.69 -12.80
C ALA A 261 14.20 -13.07 -14.19
N LYS A 262 15.48 -13.43 -14.28
CA LYS A 262 16.09 -13.87 -15.55
C LYS A 262 15.52 -15.20 -16.03
N GLU A 263 15.24 -16.13 -15.13
CA GLU A 263 14.59 -17.40 -15.47
C GLU A 263 13.19 -17.14 -16.03
N LEU A 264 12.44 -16.26 -15.38
CA LEU A 264 11.10 -15.86 -15.81
C LEU A 264 11.12 -15.17 -17.19
N GLU A 265 12.09 -14.29 -17.45
CA GLU A 265 12.30 -13.66 -18.76
C GLU A 265 12.53 -14.72 -19.85
N VAL A 266 13.46 -15.65 -19.61
CA VAL A 266 13.78 -16.73 -20.57
C VAL A 266 12.56 -17.61 -20.81
N ALA A 267 11.86 -18.04 -19.75
CA ALA A 267 10.66 -18.86 -19.86
C ALA A 267 9.59 -18.16 -20.71
N SER A 268 9.33 -16.88 -20.44
CA SER A 268 8.29 -16.10 -21.15
C SER A 268 8.53 -15.94 -22.66
N GLN A 269 9.78 -16.12 -23.12
CA GLN A 269 10.16 -16.01 -24.52
C GLN A 269 10.13 -17.36 -25.26
N GLN A 270 9.92 -18.48 -24.55
CA GLN A 270 9.84 -19.80 -25.18
C GLN A 270 8.56 -19.96 -26.00
N VAL A 271 8.68 -20.65 -27.12
CA VAL A 271 7.54 -20.93 -28.01
C VAL A 271 6.51 -21.78 -27.27
N GLY A 272 5.29 -21.27 -27.17
CA GLY A 272 4.19 -21.94 -26.47
C GLY A 272 4.17 -21.73 -24.96
N SER A 273 5.09 -20.91 -24.41
CA SER A 273 5.06 -20.55 -23.00
C SER A 273 3.78 -19.82 -22.64
N ARG A 274 3.30 -20.09 -21.44
CA ARG A 274 2.10 -19.46 -20.88
C ARG A 274 2.39 -18.53 -19.72
N ILE A 275 3.68 -18.27 -19.44
CA ILE A 275 4.12 -17.37 -18.38
C ILE A 275 4.57 -16.03 -18.96
N LYS A 276 4.31 -14.94 -18.24
CA LYS A 276 4.84 -13.60 -18.59
C LYS A 276 5.08 -12.74 -17.36
N ILE A 277 6.02 -11.82 -17.47
CA ILE A 277 6.19 -10.74 -16.49
C ILE A 277 5.03 -9.76 -16.65
N ALA A 278 4.43 -9.35 -15.53
CA ALA A 278 3.29 -8.45 -15.53
C ALA A 278 3.74 -6.99 -15.62
N ASP A 279 3.25 -6.25 -16.62
CA ASP A 279 3.34 -4.78 -16.64
C ASP A 279 2.19 -4.11 -15.88
N LYS A 280 1.07 -4.82 -15.78
CA LYS A 280 -0.15 -4.42 -15.08
C LYS A 280 -0.86 -5.65 -14.54
N LEU A 281 -1.59 -5.48 -13.45
CA LEU A 281 -2.42 -6.56 -12.92
C LEU A 281 -3.74 -6.68 -13.71
N PRO A 282 -4.13 -7.90 -14.10
CA PRO A 282 -5.52 -8.16 -14.50
C PRO A 282 -6.44 -8.10 -13.28
N PRO A 283 -7.76 -8.06 -13.46
CA PRO A 283 -8.69 -8.30 -12.37
C PRO A 283 -8.41 -9.66 -11.73
N LEU A 284 -8.24 -9.67 -10.40
CA LEU A 284 -7.95 -10.88 -9.62
C LEU A 284 -9.19 -11.29 -8.84
N LYS A 285 -9.36 -12.60 -8.62
CA LYS A 285 -10.37 -13.09 -7.70
C LYS A 285 -10.10 -12.53 -6.31
N GLN A 286 -11.13 -11.93 -5.73
CA GLN A 286 -11.10 -11.51 -4.34
C GLN A 286 -10.94 -12.78 -3.50
N GLN A 287 -9.95 -12.82 -2.61
CA GLN A 287 -9.95 -13.82 -1.56
C GLN A 287 -11.19 -13.56 -0.70
N GLU A 288 -12.21 -14.40 -0.81
CA GLU A 288 -13.28 -14.42 0.17
C GLU A 288 -12.62 -14.66 1.52
N GLY A 289 -12.59 -13.62 2.35
CA GLY A 289 -12.19 -13.77 3.74
C GLY A 289 -13.11 -14.81 4.33
N ARG A 290 -12.56 -15.99 4.69
CA ARG A 290 -13.29 -16.97 5.48
C ARG A 290 -13.92 -16.19 6.65
N PRO A 291 -15.24 -16.25 6.85
CA PRO A 291 -15.86 -15.58 7.98
C PRO A 291 -15.09 -16.00 9.23
N ALA A 292 -14.65 -15.02 10.02
CA ALA A 292 -14.06 -15.31 11.31
C ALA A 292 -15.02 -16.25 12.03
N TYR A 293 -14.60 -17.50 12.25
CA TYR A 293 -15.35 -18.45 13.03
C TYR A 293 -15.43 -17.83 14.41
N SER A 294 -16.53 -17.15 14.70
CA SER A 294 -16.93 -16.75 16.04
C SER A 294 -17.11 -18.07 16.77
N GLY A 295 -16.01 -18.56 17.36
CA GLY A 295 -16.01 -19.65 18.30
C GLY A 295 -16.93 -19.24 19.43
N GLY A 296 -18.20 -19.59 19.28
CA GLY A 296 -19.21 -19.54 20.33
C GLY A 296 -18.80 -20.53 21.40
N GLY A 297 -17.85 -20.12 22.23
CA GLY A 297 -17.64 -20.70 23.54
C GLY A 297 -18.95 -20.55 24.29
N ARG A 298 -19.79 -21.59 24.26
CA ARG A 298 -20.84 -21.77 25.26
C ARG A 298 -20.13 -21.93 26.59
N GLY A 299 -19.93 -20.81 27.27
CA GLY A 299 -19.58 -20.75 28.67
C GLY A 299 -20.65 -21.48 29.46
N GLY A 300 -20.34 -22.71 29.88
CA GLY A 300 -21.02 -23.36 30.97
C GLY A 300 -20.68 -22.62 32.27
N ARG A 301 -21.66 -21.91 32.84
CA ARG A 301 -21.63 -21.45 34.23
C ARG A 301 -22.91 -21.91 34.92
N GLY A 302 -22.71 -22.53 36.09
CA GLY A 302 -23.75 -22.88 37.07
C GLY A 302 -23.95 -24.40 37.14
N GLY A 303 -23.77 -25.09 38.25
CA GLY A 303 -23.49 -24.66 39.61
C GLY A 303 -23.15 -25.89 40.46
N ARG A 304 -22.48 -25.64 41.58
CA ARG A 304 -22.17 -26.62 42.62
C ARG A 304 -23.45 -27.27 43.19
N GLY A 305 -23.33 -28.56 43.47
CA GLY A 305 -23.85 -29.16 44.70
C GLY A 305 -25.20 -29.88 44.56
N GLY A 306 -25.25 -31.13 44.98
CA GLY A 306 -26.52 -31.80 45.25
C GLY A 306 -26.45 -33.32 45.16
N ARG A 307 -26.14 -33.95 46.29
CA ARG A 307 -26.42 -35.35 46.59
C ARG A 307 -27.84 -35.76 46.16
N GLY A 308 -27.97 -36.96 45.60
CA GLY A 308 -29.23 -37.67 45.40
C GLY A 308 -29.02 -38.70 44.28
N GLY A 309 -28.71 -39.96 44.57
CA GLY A 309 -29.58 -40.83 45.34
C GLY A 309 -30.33 -41.70 44.34
N SER A 310 -29.84 -42.92 44.16
CA SER A 310 -30.36 -44.01 43.33
C SER A 310 -31.89 -44.09 43.28
N ARG A 311 -32.43 -44.43 42.10
CA ARG A 311 -33.60 -45.33 41.95
C ARG A 311 -33.70 -45.84 40.51
N GLY A 312 -33.00 -46.94 40.27
CA GLY A 312 -33.43 -47.92 39.28
C GLY A 312 -34.66 -48.63 39.83
N GLY A 313 -35.71 -48.71 39.02
CA GLY A 313 -36.88 -49.51 39.30
C GLY A 313 -36.57 -50.98 39.04
N TYR A 314 -36.74 -51.82 40.05
CA TYR A 314 -37.03 -53.24 39.89
C TYR A 314 -38.15 -53.61 40.86
N ARG A 315 -39.28 -54.03 40.28
CA ARG A 315 -40.38 -54.76 40.90
C ARG A 315 -40.07 -56.26 40.75
N GLY A 316 -40.21 -57.02 41.83
CA GLY A 316 -40.20 -58.48 41.89
C GLY A 316 -39.91 -58.90 43.34
N GLY A 317 -40.91 -59.25 44.14
CA GLY A 317 -41.43 -60.62 44.25
C GLY A 317 -40.54 -61.39 45.24
N GLY A 318 -40.94 -61.83 46.44
CA GLY A 318 -42.26 -62.26 46.87
C GLY A 318 -42.23 -63.77 47.06
N ARG A 319 -41.72 -64.19 48.24
CA ARG A 319 -41.63 -65.56 48.80
C ARG A 319 -40.53 -66.46 48.27
#